data_AF-A0A350WTJ3-F1
#
_entry.id   AF-A0A350WTJ3-F1
#
_cell.length_a   1.000
_cell.length_b   1.000
_cell.length_c   1.000
_cell.angle_alpha   90.00
_cell.angle_beta   90.00
_cell.angle_gamma   90.00
#
_symmetry.space_group_name_H-M   'P 1'
#
loop_
_entity.id
_entity.type
_entity.pdbx_description
1 polymer ?
#
loop_
_entity_poly.entity_id
_entity_poly.type
_entity_poly.pdbx_seq_one_letter_code
_entity_poly.pdbx_strand_id
1 'polypeptide(L)'
;MESTYKNHEQIEQSYNSASWIFRAIAIMAIINAVLAYLWVSSYFPIGLGFTQIIAAIQIVFQDVPDLDTTRLALGVVLYLLIVGIFALLSLYVKKQIKWAFLAGSIFYLLDTVIVIFLRDYLALAFHGYFLYRLWLDWQGIRKPTPAHTP
;
A
#
# COMPACT_ATOMS: atom_id res chain seq x y z
N MET A 1 17.19 23.47 23.46
CA MET A 1 16.69 23.94 22.14
C MET A 1 17.10 22.98 21.02
N GLU A 2 18.40 22.70 20.81
CA GLU A 2 18.87 21.81 19.72
C GLU A 2 18.26 20.38 19.74
N SER A 3 18.08 19.77 20.91
CA SER A 3 17.45 18.45 21.06
C SER A 3 15.97 18.43 20.64
N THR A 4 15.25 19.51 20.90
CA THR A 4 13.85 19.69 20.48
C THR A 4 13.73 19.78 18.96
N TYR A 5 14.61 20.54 18.31
CA TYR A 5 14.62 20.67 16.85
C TYR A 5 14.92 19.33 16.15
N LYS A 6 15.95 18.61 16.61
CA LYS A 6 16.30 17.28 16.03
C LYS A 6 15.16 16.27 16.14
N ASN A 7 14.37 16.30 17.22
CA ASN A 7 13.22 15.42 17.37
C ASN A 7 12.08 15.74 16.39
N HIS A 8 11.79 17.02 16.15
CA HIS A 8 10.76 17.42 15.17
C HIS A 8 11.14 17.02 13.75
N GLU A 9 12.39 17.27 13.37
CA GLU A 9 12.93 16.89 12.07
C GLU A 9 12.83 15.37 11.84
N GLN A 10 13.19 14.57 12.86
CA GLN A 10 13.10 13.11 12.77
C GLN A 10 11.66 12.60 12.62
N ILE A 11 10.70 13.20 13.33
CA ILE A 11 9.28 12.84 13.22
C ILE A 11 8.78 13.18 11.81
N GLU A 12 9.09 14.36 11.30
CA GLU A 12 8.71 14.79 9.96
C GLU A 12 9.32 13.89 8.87
N GLN A 13 10.60 13.55 8.99
CA GLN A 13 11.28 12.61 8.10
C GLN A 13 10.58 11.24 8.08
N SER A 14 10.14 10.75 9.25
CA SER A 14 9.43 9.47 9.37
C SER A 14 8.07 9.50 8.66
N TYR A 15 7.31 10.59 8.79
CA TYR A 15 6.05 10.77 8.04
C TYR A 15 6.27 10.92 6.54
N ASN A 16 7.31 11.65 6.13
CA ASN A 16 7.63 11.82 4.71
C ASN A 16 8.06 10.49 4.07
N SER A 17 8.86 9.69 4.78
CA SER A 17 9.24 8.33 4.38
C SER A 17 8.00 7.42 4.25
N ALA A 18 7.14 7.35 5.27
CA ALA A 18 5.93 6.54 5.22
C ALA A 18 4.96 6.98 4.12
N SER A 19 4.78 8.30 3.92
CA SER A 19 3.97 8.85 2.83
C SER A 19 4.50 8.43 1.46
N TRP A 20 5.83 8.42 1.29
CA TRP A 20 6.46 7.95 0.06
C TRP A 20 6.23 6.45 -0.16
N ILE A 21 6.32 5.63 0.88
CA ILE A 21 6.04 4.18 0.80
C ILE A 21 4.61 3.94 0.33
N PHE A 22 3.61 4.60 0.93
CA PHE A 22 2.21 4.46 0.50
C PHE A 22 1.98 4.93 -0.94
N ARG A 23 2.73 5.95 -1.40
CA ARG A 23 2.69 6.36 -2.80
C ARG A 23 3.31 5.33 -3.73
N ALA A 24 4.44 4.73 -3.35
CA ALA A 24 5.07 3.66 -4.13
C ALA A 24 4.11 2.47 -4.29
N ILE A 25 3.41 2.09 -3.21
CA ILE A 25 2.38 1.04 -3.24
C ILE A 25 1.25 1.40 -4.22
N ALA A 26 0.73 2.64 -4.16
CA ALA A 26 -0.30 3.10 -5.10
C ALA A 26 0.17 3.08 -6.57
N ILE A 27 1.44 3.46 -6.83
CA ILE A 27 2.03 3.39 -8.18
C ILE A 27 2.15 1.93 -8.64
N MET A 28 2.59 1.01 -7.78
CA MET A 28 2.64 -0.41 -8.13
C MET A 28 1.25 -1.00 -8.39
N ALA A 29 0.21 -0.55 -7.68
CA ALA A 29 -1.17 -0.94 -7.97
C ALA A 29 -1.58 -0.54 -9.40
N ILE A 30 -1.22 0.66 -9.85
CA ILE A 30 -1.48 1.13 -11.21
C ILE A 30 -0.71 0.28 -12.23
N ILE A 31 0.58 0.03 -12.00
CA ILE A 31 1.40 -0.80 -12.88
C ILE A 31 0.79 -2.20 -13.01
N ASN A 32 0.35 -2.81 -11.90
CA ASN A 32 -0.31 -4.11 -11.92
C ASN A 32 -1.62 -4.09 -12.72
N ALA A 33 -2.45 -3.05 -12.57
CA ALA A 33 -3.68 -2.92 -13.33
C ALA A 33 -3.42 -2.83 -14.84
N VAL A 34 -2.42 -2.03 -15.25
CA VAL A 34 -2.03 -1.87 -16.66
C VAL A 34 -1.46 -3.18 -17.21
N LEU A 35 -0.58 -3.85 -16.47
CA LEU A 35 0.01 -5.13 -16.91
C LEU A 35 -1.06 -6.22 -17.02
N ALA A 36 -2.01 -6.30 -16.09
CA ALA A 36 -3.12 -7.24 -16.17
C ALA A 36 -3.99 -7.03 -17.42
N TYR A 37 -4.10 -5.80 -17.91
CA TYR A 37 -4.84 -5.49 -19.13
C TYR A 37 -4.04 -5.79 -20.42
N LEU A 38 -2.74 -5.46 -20.42
CA LEU A 38 -1.89 -5.62 -21.60
C LEU A 38 -1.42 -7.06 -21.82
N TRP A 39 -1.20 -7.83 -20.74
CA TRP A 39 -0.70 -9.20 -20.78
C TRP A 39 -1.84 -10.19 -20.51
N VAL A 40 -2.64 -10.44 -21.55
CA VAL A 40 -3.88 -11.27 -21.57
C VAL A 40 -3.70 -12.74 -21.11
N SER A 41 -2.50 -13.21 -20.74
CA SER A 41 -2.29 -14.64 -20.48
C SER A 41 -1.19 -15.02 -19.49
N SER A 42 -0.52 -14.07 -18.83
CA SER A 42 0.53 -14.41 -17.86
C SER A 42 0.38 -13.61 -16.58
N TYR A 43 0.14 -14.32 -15.47
CA TYR A 43 0.26 -13.80 -14.12
C TYR A 43 1.59 -13.07 -13.97
N PHE A 44 1.56 -11.74 -13.81
CA PHE A 44 2.74 -10.95 -13.45
C PHE A 44 2.53 -10.38 -12.05
N PRO A 45 2.91 -11.12 -10.99
CA PRO A 45 2.61 -10.73 -9.64
C PRO A 45 3.77 -9.90 -9.10
N ILE A 46 3.76 -8.58 -9.34
CA ILE A 46 4.66 -7.68 -8.62
C ILE A 46 3.86 -6.78 -7.71
N GLY A 47 3.70 -7.23 -6.46
CA GLY A 47 3.82 -6.30 -5.33
C GLY A 47 2.58 -5.97 -4.52
N LEU A 48 1.41 -6.56 -4.79
CA LEU A 48 0.18 -6.35 -3.99
C LEU A 48 -0.68 -7.63 -3.95
N GLY A 49 -1.20 -8.00 -2.79
CA GLY A 49 -2.07 -9.19 -2.62
C GLY A 49 -3.50 -8.98 -3.13
N PHE A 50 -4.09 -7.82 -2.87
CA PHE A 50 -5.44 -7.47 -3.29
C PHE A 50 -5.57 -7.45 -4.82
N THR A 51 -4.55 -7.00 -5.54
CA THR A 51 -4.54 -7.02 -7.00
C THR A 51 -4.55 -8.45 -7.54
N GLN A 52 -3.93 -9.41 -6.83
CA GLN A 52 -3.98 -10.83 -7.18
C GLN A 52 -5.37 -11.42 -6.94
N ILE A 53 -6.08 -11.02 -5.88
CA ILE A 53 -7.48 -11.44 -5.66
C ILE A 53 -8.37 -10.90 -6.79
N ILE A 54 -8.23 -9.62 -7.14
CA ILE A 54 -9.01 -9.02 -8.23
C ILE A 54 -8.75 -9.79 -9.54
N ALA A 55 -7.48 -10.06 -9.87
CA ALA A 55 -7.12 -10.84 -11.04
C ALA A 55 -7.72 -12.26 -11.02
N ALA A 56 -7.68 -12.95 -9.87
CA ALA A 56 -8.28 -14.28 -9.73
C ALA A 56 -9.80 -14.27 -9.96
N ILE A 57 -10.51 -13.24 -9.46
CA ILE A 57 -11.94 -13.04 -9.73
C ILE A 57 -12.18 -12.86 -11.23
N GLN A 58 -11.38 -12.03 -11.91
CA GLN A 58 -11.52 -11.81 -13.36
C GLN A 58 -11.37 -13.11 -14.16
N ILE A 59 -10.41 -13.98 -13.77
CA ILE A 59 -10.19 -15.27 -14.42
C ILE A 59 -11.35 -16.23 -14.18
N VAL A 60 -11.88 -16.32 -12.95
CA VAL A 60 -12.99 -17.24 -12.62
C VAL A 60 -14.25 -16.92 -13.44
N PHE A 61 -14.52 -15.64 -13.68
CA PHE A 61 -15.70 -15.22 -14.44
C PHE A 61 -15.45 -15.06 -15.93
N GLN A 62 -14.32 -15.56 -16.45
CA GLN A 62 -13.94 -15.24 -17.82
C GLN A 62 -14.76 -15.93 -18.90
N ASP A 63 -15.30 -17.09 -18.59
CA ASP A 63 -16.04 -17.94 -19.52
C ASP A 63 -17.55 -17.67 -19.48
N VAL A 64 -18.00 -16.63 -18.77
CA VAL A 64 -19.42 -16.25 -18.66
C VAL A 64 -19.74 -15.15 -19.69
N PRO A 65 -20.40 -15.47 -20.83
CA PRO A 65 -20.49 -14.56 -21.98
C PRO A 65 -21.24 -13.26 -21.69
N ASP A 66 -22.25 -13.30 -20.83
CA ASP A 66 -23.10 -12.14 -20.52
C ASP A 66 -22.47 -11.18 -19.52
N LEU A 67 -21.30 -11.52 -18.95
CA LEU A 67 -20.67 -10.74 -17.89
C LEU A 67 -19.42 -9.99 -18.34
N ASP A 68 -18.99 -10.07 -19.60
CA ASP A 68 -17.71 -9.51 -20.05
C ASP A 68 -17.53 -8.03 -19.70
N THR A 69 -18.52 -7.18 -20.00
CA THR A 69 -18.50 -5.74 -19.69
C THR A 69 -18.55 -5.47 -18.19
N THR A 70 -19.42 -6.19 -17.46
CA THR A 70 -19.59 -6.05 -16.01
C THR A 70 -18.34 -6.48 -15.25
N ARG A 71 -17.72 -7.58 -15.69
CA ARG A 71 -16.46 -8.13 -15.17
C ARG A 71 -15.35 -7.09 -15.31
N LEU A 72 -15.17 -6.52 -16.51
CA LEU A 72 -14.17 -5.49 -16.76
C LEU A 72 -14.40 -4.24 -15.90
N ALA A 73 -15.64 -3.74 -15.86
CA ALA A 73 -16.00 -2.57 -15.06
C ALA A 73 -15.71 -2.80 -13.56
N LEU A 74 -16.08 -3.97 -13.02
CA LEU A 74 -15.81 -4.34 -11.64
C LEU A 74 -14.30 -4.38 -11.36
N GLY A 75 -13.51 -4.99 -12.25
CA GLY A 75 -12.06 -5.07 -12.11
C GLY A 75 -11.44 -3.67 -12.01
N VAL A 76 -11.78 -2.79 -12.96
CA VAL A 76 -11.28 -1.40 -12.98
C VAL A 76 -11.65 -0.64 -11.71
N VAL A 77 -12.91 -0.74 -11.26
CA VAL A 77 -13.37 -0.07 -10.03
C VAL A 77 -12.59 -0.54 -8.81
N LEU A 78 -12.37 -1.85 -8.67
CA LEU A 78 -11.62 -2.41 -7.54
C LEU A 78 -10.14 -1.97 -7.57
N TYR A 79 -9.51 -1.95 -8.74
CA TYR A 79 -8.14 -1.43 -8.88
C TYR A 79 -8.06 0.05 -8.49
N LEU A 80 -8.97 0.88 -9.01
CA LEU A 80 -9.03 2.30 -8.67
C LEU A 80 -9.28 2.54 -7.19
N LEU A 81 -10.07 1.69 -6.54
CA LEU A 81 -10.32 1.76 -5.10
C LEU A 81 -9.04 1.50 -4.30
N ILE A 82 -8.27 0.46 -4.64
CA ILE A 82 -6.99 0.17 -3.98
C ILE A 82 -5.98 1.31 -4.18
N VAL A 83 -5.81 1.78 -5.43
CA VAL A 83 -4.95 2.92 -5.76
C VAL A 83 -5.37 4.16 -4.97
N GLY A 84 -6.67 4.46 -4.96
CA GLY A 84 -7.25 5.62 -4.28
C GLY A 84 -7.03 5.58 -2.78
N ILE A 85 -7.23 4.43 -2.13
CA ILE A 85 -7.01 4.27 -0.69
C ILE A 85 -5.56 4.57 -0.34
N PHE A 86 -4.58 3.93 -1.00
CA PHE A 86 -3.17 4.15 -0.68
C PHE A 86 -2.69 5.56 -1.05
N ALA A 87 -3.20 6.15 -2.14
CA ALA A 87 -2.92 7.53 -2.51
C ALA A 87 -3.47 8.52 -1.46
N LEU A 88 -4.72 8.35 -1.00
CA LEU A 88 -5.32 9.19 0.03
C LEU A 88 -4.58 9.05 1.37
N LEU A 89 -4.24 7.82 1.77
CA LEU A 89 -3.45 7.56 2.98
C LEU A 89 -2.08 8.24 2.88
N SER A 90 -1.40 8.17 1.72
CA SER A 90 -0.14 8.88 1.49
C SER A 90 -0.29 10.39 1.76
N LEU A 91 -1.38 11.02 1.30
CA LEU A 91 -1.63 12.44 1.51
C LEU A 91 -1.88 12.77 3.00
N TYR A 92 -2.67 11.97 3.70
CA TYR A 92 -2.95 12.20 5.12
C TYR A 92 -1.74 11.90 6.03
N VAL A 93 -0.93 10.92 5.67
CA VAL A 93 0.33 10.60 6.36
C VAL A 93 1.33 11.74 6.18
N LYS A 94 1.39 12.36 5.00
CA LYS A 94 2.20 13.58 4.77
C LYS A 94 1.76 14.73 5.68
N LYS A 95 0.46 14.82 5.98
CA LYS A 95 -0.11 15.78 6.95
C LYS A 95 0.10 15.37 8.41
N GLN A 96 0.96 14.38 8.67
CA GLN A 96 1.31 13.88 10.00
C GLN A 96 0.12 13.34 10.81
N ILE A 97 -0.93 12.85 10.13
CA ILE A 97 -2.10 12.27 10.77
C ILE A 97 -1.78 10.83 11.17
N LYS A 98 -1.52 10.61 12.48
CA LYS A 98 -1.18 9.30 13.07
C LYS A 98 -2.15 8.18 12.69
N TRP A 99 -3.45 8.47 12.71
CA TRP A 99 -4.49 7.48 12.36
C TRP A 99 -4.37 6.97 10.93
N ALA A 100 -4.02 7.83 9.96
CA ALA A 100 -3.83 7.43 8.58
C ALA A 100 -2.62 6.50 8.42
N PHE A 101 -1.53 6.77 9.14
CA PHE A 101 -0.36 5.89 9.15
C PHE A 101 -0.70 4.50 9.68
N LEU A 102 -1.42 4.43 10.80
CA LEU A 102 -1.80 3.16 11.42
C LEU A 102 -2.77 2.37 10.54
N ALA A 103 -3.82 3.02 10.01
CA ALA A 103 -4.77 2.39 9.11
C ALA A 103 -4.08 1.84 7.86
N GLY A 104 -3.22 2.63 7.20
CA GLY A 104 -2.49 2.18 6.02
C GLY A 104 -1.52 1.03 6.29
N SER A 105 -0.83 1.06 7.44
CA SER A 105 0.07 -0.02 7.84
C SER A 105 -0.69 -1.33 8.12
N ILE A 106 -1.88 -1.25 8.75
CA ILE A 106 -2.75 -2.41 8.97
C ILE A 106 -3.27 -2.96 7.65
N PHE A 107 -3.74 -2.10 6.75
CA PHE A 107 -4.19 -2.51 5.41
C PHE A 107 -3.08 -3.23 4.64
N TYR A 108 -1.85 -2.70 4.70
CA TYR A 108 -0.70 -3.30 4.04
C TYR A 108 -0.26 -4.63 4.69
N LEU A 109 -0.42 -4.75 6.01
CA LEU A 109 -0.20 -6.01 6.72
C LEU A 109 -1.23 -7.07 6.30
N LEU A 110 -2.52 -6.71 6.20
CA LEU A 110 -3.56 -7.60 5.71
C LEU A 110 -3.28 -8.04 4.27
N ASP A 111 -2.78 -7.13 3.43
CA ASP A 111 -2.35 -7.44 2.07
C ASP A 111 -1.19 -8.47 2.04
N THR A 112 -0.24 -8.32 2.97
CA THR A 112 0.86 -9.28 3.12
C THR A 112 0.37 -10.67 3.50
N VAL A 113 -0.67 -10.77 4.34
CA VAL A 113 -1.29 -12.05 4.70
C VAL A 113 -1.85 -12.75 3.47
N ILE A 114 -2.49 -12.02 2.56
CA ILE A 114 -2.99 -12.56 1.28
C ILE A 114 -1.82 -13.14 0.47
N VAL A 115 -0.72 -12.41 0.35
CA VAL A 115 0.48 -12.85 -0.39
C VAL A 115 1.07 -14.14 0.19
N ILE A 116 1.07 -14.29 1.52
CA ILE A 116 1.52 -15.53 2.18
C ILE A 116 0.64 -16.73 1.75
N PHE A 117 -0.69 -16.55 1.74
CA PHE A 117 -1.61 -17.61 1.31
C PHE A 117 -1.42 -17.99 -0.16
N LEU A 118 -1.12 -17.01 -1.01
CA LEU A 118 -0.83 -17.22 -2.44
C LEU A 118 0.56 -17.79 -2.70
N ARG A 119 1.42 -17.91 -1.67
CA ARG A 119 2.79 -18.44 -1.74
C ARG A 119 3.68 -17.70 -2.75
N ASP A 120 3.39 -16.43 -2.97
CA ASP A 120 4.20 -15.57 -3.83
C ASP A 120 5.38 -15.00 -3.02
N TYR A 121 6.48 -15.76 -3.01
CA TYR A 121 7.67 -15.42 -2.22
C TYR A 121 8.35 -14.12 -2.69
N LEU A 122 8.23 -13.76 -3.97
CA LEU A 122 8.80 -12.52 -4.49
C LEU A 122 8.01 -11.32 -3.96
N ALA A 123 6.68 -11.34 -4.09
CA ALA A 123 5.85 -10.30 -3.48
C ALA A 123 6.04 -10.27 -1.96
N LEU A 124 6.18 -11.42 -1.29
CA LEU A 124 6.40 -11.48 0.16
C LEU A 124 7.67 -10.74 0.58
N ALA A 125 8.75 -10.85 -0.21
CA ALA A 125 9.99 -10.11 0.06
C ALA A 125 9.78 -8.59 -0.03
N PHE A 126 9.07 -8.10 -1.06
CA PHE A 126 8.73 -6.69 -1.18
C PHE A 126 7.84 -6.19 -0.03
N HIS A 127 6.85 -6.99 0.37
CA HIS A 127 5.98 -6.68 1.51
C HIS A 127 6.75 -6.63 2.82
N GLY A 128 7.61 -7.62 3.07
CA GLY A 128 8.46 -7.65 4.25
C GLY A 128 9.38 -6.42 4.33
N TYR A 129 9.97 -6.01 3.20
CA TYR A 129 10.79 -4.81 3.13
C TYR A 129 10.01 -3.53 3.47
N PHE A 130 8.84 -3.32 2.85
CA PHE A 130 8.03 -2.13 3.13
C PHE A 130 7.45 -2.13 4.55
N LEU A 131 7.01 -3.28 5.07
CA LEU A 131 6.58 -3.42 6.46
C LEU A 131 7.71 -3.11 7.44
N TYR A 132 8.93 -3.59 7.17
CA TYR A 132 10.09 -3.27 7.98
C TYR A 132 10.38 -1.77 7.98
N ARG A 133 10.29 -1.10 6.82
CA ARG A 133 10.45 0.36 6.76
C ARG A 133 9.35 1.12 7.49
N LEU A 134 8.10 0.72 7.34
CA LEU A 134 6.99 1.30 8.10
C LEU A 134 7.18 1.09 9.60
N TRP A 135 7.74 -0.03 10.03
CA TRP A 135 8.10 -0.27 11.43
C TRP A 135 9.16 0.72 11.94
N LEU A 136 10.19 1.04 11.12
CA LEU A 136 11.16 2.08 11.46
C LEU A 136 10.52 3.47 11.55
N ASP A 137 9.64 3.80 10.61
CA ASP A 137 8.90 5.07 10.61
C ASP A 137 8.02 5.20 11.86
N TRP A 138 7.35 4.11 12.27
CA TRP A 138 6.56 4.07 13.50
C TRP A 138 7.40 4.38 14.75
N GLN A 139 8.62 3.83 14.82
CA GLN A 139 9.54 4.11 15.93
C GLN A 139 9.96 5.57 15.99
N GLY A 140 10.07 6.25 14.84
CA GLY A 140 10.30 7.69 14.76
C GLY A 140 9.08 8.51 15.19
N ILE A 141 7.90 8.16 14.68
CA ILE A 141 6.63 8.87 14.93
C ILE A 141 6.20 8.82 16.41
N ARG A 142 6.48 7.71 17.11
CA ARG A 142 6.07 7.52 18.51
C ARG A 142 6.95 8.23 19.54
N LYS A 143 8.08 8.83 19.13
CA LYS A 143 8.96 9.53 20.06
C LYS A 143 8.19 10.69 20.71
N PRO A 144 8.24 10.84 22.04
CA PRO A 144 7.56 11.93 22.72
C PRO A 144 8.17 13.26 22.26
N THR A 145 7.31 14.21 21.88
CA THR A 145 7.74 15.60 21.68
C THR A 145 8.30 16.09 23.02
N PRO A 146 9.55 16.58 23.07
CA PRO A 146 10.10 17.05 24.34
C PRO A 146 9.22 18.21 24.83
N ALA A 147 8.79 18.13 26.08
CA ALA A 147 7.97 19.15 26.70
C ALA A 147 8.67 20.51 26.54
N HIS A 148 7.91 21.54 26.17
CA HIS A 148 8.35 22.91 26.38
C HIS A 148 8.44 23.12 27.89
N THR A 149 9.60 22.82 28.49
CA THR A 149 9.93 23.38 29.79
C THR A 149 10.20 24.87 29.56
N PRO A 150 9.39 25.77 30.15
CA PRO A 150 9.56 27.22 30.01
C PRO A 150 10.91 27.69 30.56
#